data_AF-A0A965KSE9-F1
#
_entry.id   AF-A0A965KSE9-F1
#
_cell.length_a   1.000
_cell.length_b   1.000
_cell.length_c   1.000
_cell.angle_alpha   90.00
_cell.angle_beta   90.00
_cell.angle_gamma   90.00
#
_symmetry.space_group_name_H-M   'P 1'
#
loop_
_entity.id
_entity.type
_entity.pdbx_description
1 polymer ?
#
loop_
_entity_poly.entity_id
_entity_poly.type
_entity_poly.pdbx_seq_one_letter_code
_entity_poly.pdbx_strand_id
1 'polypeptide(L)'
;MAQGRARKARGSTASSSSKRPVDVELSIVEARRVALAAQGFGRTYAGSDLARLSAMLDHVGVLQIDSVNVLVRSQELPIFARIGNHDRTVVSNAVTRGKLFEYWVHEASLAPVDVHPLMRWKMARPHPWFGNYYSRNKSLVERLYGRVRDDGPLKAADVSMRVGKKGTWWDWDDAKRALEYLFYAGRVTTRARDSDFARVYDLPERVLPAKVLDASTPSELDARRELLRRAADHLGVAT
;
A
#
# COMPACT_ATOMS: atom_id res chain seq x y z
N MET A 1 -33.83 -34.03 -60.31
CA MET A 1 -33.10 -35.05 -59.53
C MET A 1 -31.61 -34.89 -59.78
N ALA A 2 -30.84 -34.41 -58.80
CA ALA A 2 -29.39 -34.59 -58.71
C ALA A 2 -28.94 -34.17 -57.31
N GLN A 3 -28.56 -35.14 -56.49
CA GLN A 3 -28.00 -34.95 -55.16
C GLN A 3 -26.55 -34.45 -55.27
N GLY A 4 -26.25 -33.30 -54.65
CA GLY A 4 -24.91 -32.73 -54.57
C GLY A 4 -24.15 -33.24 -53.33
N ARG A 5 -23.01 -33.89 -53.60
CA ARG A 5 -22.05 -34.47 -52.65
C ARG A 5 -21.53 -33.50 -51.57
N ALA A 6 -21.40 -34.04 -50.36
CA ALA A 6 -20.69 -33.46 -49.23
C ALA A 6 -19.20 -33.21 -49.52
N ARG A 7 -18.67 -32.07 -49.05
CA ARG A 7 -17.23 -31.81 -48.90
C ARG A 7 -16.96 -31.40 -47.45
N LYS A 8 -16.33 -32.31 -46.70
CA LYS A 8 -15.88 -32.12 -45.32
C LYS A 8 -14.63 -31.23 -45.34
N ALA A 9 -14.73 -30.00 -44.83
CA ALA A 9 -13.58 -29.13 -44.65
C ALA A 9 -12.73 -29.66 -43.48
N ARG A 10 -11.43 -29.88 -43.73
CA ARG A 10 -10.45 -30.29 -42.73
C ARG A 10 -10.15 -29.10 -41.83
N GLY A 11 -10.51 -29.19 -40.55
CA GLY A 11 -10.03 -28.27 -39.52
C GLY A 11 -8.55 -28.51 -39.27
N SER A 12 -7.72 -27.52 -39.55
CA SER A 12 -6.34 -27.44 -39.07
C SER A 12 -6.39 -27.02 -37.60
N THR A 13 -6.13 -27.96 -36.69
CA THR A 13 -5.89 -27.65 -35.29
C THR A 13 -4.43 -27.25 -35.14
N ALA A 14 -4.17 -25.95 -35.01
CA ALA A 14 -2.88 -25.44 -34.60
C ALA A 14 -2.60 -25.92 -33.16
N SER A 15 -1.59 -26.78 -33.02
CA SER A 15 -1.07 -27.23 -31.74
C SER A 15 -0.40 -26.05 -31.02
N SER A 16 -1.03 -25.54 -29.96
CA SER A 16 -0.36 -24.60 -29.05
C SER A 16 0.61 -25.39 -28.18
N SER A 17 1.89 -25.39 -28.53
CA SER A 17 2.92 -25.98 -27.69
C SER A 17 3.06 -25.15 -26.41
N SER A 18 2.43 -25.59 -25.32
CA SER A 18 2.74 -25.15 -23.97
C SER A 18 4.22 -25.48 -23.70
N LYS A 19 5.08 -24.46 -23.69
CA LYS A 19 6.47 -24.62 -23.24
C LYS A 19 6.41 -25.03 -21.78
N ARG A 20 6.95 -26.20 -21.45
CA ARG A 20 7.16 -26.60 -20.04
C ARG A 20 7.98 -25.51 -19.35
N PRO A 21 7.68 -25.19 -18.08
CA PRO A 21 8.56 -24.33 -17.30
C PRO A 21 9.97 -24.94 -17.34
N VAL A 22 10.95 -24.11 -17.66
CA VAL A 22 12.36 -24.49 -17.54
C VAL A 22 12.64 -24.50 -16.05
N ASP A 23 13.07 -25.64 -15.51
CA ASP A 23 13.54 -25.72 -14.13
C ASP A 23 14.81 -24.86 -14.03
N VAL A 24 14.69 -23.74 -13.32
CA VAL A 24 15.82 -22.84 -13.05
C VAL A 24 16.31 -23.14 -11.64
N GLU A 25 17.48 -23.75 -11.54
CA GLU A 25 18.19 -23.91 -10.27
C GLU A 25 19.07 -22.67 -10.02
N LEU A 26 18.97 -22.10 -8.82
CA LEU A 26 19.80 -20.98 -8.38
C LEU A 26 20.63 -21.43 -7.17
N SER A 27 21.94 -21.18 -7.22
CA SER A 27 22.77 -21.23 -6.01
C SER A 27 22.34 -20.14 -5.02
N ILE A 28 22.70 -20.29 -3.74
CA ILE A 28 22.44 -19.27 -2.71
C ILE A 28 23.06 -17.92 -3.05
N VAL A 29 24.19 -17.91 -3.76
CA VAL A 29 24.88 -16.67 -4.18
C VAL A 29 24.08 -15.98 -5.29
N GLU A 30 23.57 -16.73 -6.26
CA GLU A 30 22.73 -16.18 -7.33
C GLU A 30 21.42 -15.66 -6.77
N ALA A 31 20.75 -16.43 -5.89
CA ALA A 31 19.52 -16.01 -5.24
C ALA A 31 19.70 -14.70 -4.46
N ARG A 32 20.80 -14.54 -3.72
CA ARG A 32 21.13 -13.28 -3.02
C ARG A 32 21.34 -12.11 -3.98
N ARG A 33 22.03 -12.32 -5.11
CA ARG A 33 22.23 -11.27 -6.13
C ARG A 33 20.91 -10.85 -6.76
N VAL A 34 20.05 -11.81 -7.08
CA VAL A 34 18.69 -11.54 -7.59
C VAL A 34 17.90 -10.73 -6.58
N ALA A 35 17.88 -11.13 -5.31
CA ALA A 35 17.19 -10.39 -4.25
C ALA A 35 17.72 -8.97 -4.08
N LEU A 36 19.04 -8.76 -4.06
CA LEU A 36 19.63 -7.42 -3.97
C LEU A 36 19.30 -6.54 -5.19
N ALA A 37 19.32 -7.13 -6.39
CA ALA A 37 18.98 -6.42 -7.63
C ALA A 37 17.49 -6.06 -7.72
N ALA A 38 16.60 -6.96 -7.27
CA ALA A 38 15.16 -6.73 -7.15
C ALA A 38 14.86 -5.61 -6.15
N GLN A 39 15.61 -5.59 -5.05
CA GLN A 39 15.59 -4.50 -4.07
C GLN A 39 16.21 -3.19 -4.56
N GLY A 40 16.68 -3.11 -5.81
CA GLY A 40 17.14 -1.87 -6.42
C GLY A 40 18.57 -1.43 -6.04
N PHE A 41 19.39 -2.31 -5.47
CA PHE A 41 20.80 -2.02 -5.21
C PHE A 41 21.64 -2.10 -6.51
N GLY A 42 22.75 -1.34 -6.54
CA GLY A 42 23.66 -1.28 -7.69
C GLY A 42 23.13 -0.48 -8.89
N ARG A 43 22.05 0.27 -8.70
CA ARG A 43 21.42 1.11 -9.73
C ARG A 43 21.76 2.58 -9.53
N THR A 44 21.79 3.33 -10.63
CA THR A 44 21.86 4.80 -10.60
C THR A 44 20.46 5.37 -10.82
N TYR A 45 20.00 6.20 -9.89
CA TYR A 45 18.72 6.90 -9.98
C TYR A 45 18.97 8.36 -10.35
N ALA A 46 18.39 8.84 -11.45
CA ALA A 46 18.62 10.17 -11.99
C ALA A 46 17.37 11.07 -11.89
N GLY A 47 17.60 12.39 -11.98
CA GLY A 47 16.54 13.41 -11.92
C GLY A 47 16.26 13.92 -10.50
N SER A 48 15.10 14.58 -10.34
CA SER A 48 14.66 15.13 -9.05
C SER A 48 14.51 14.05 -7.98
N ASP A 49 14.58 14.43 -6.70
CA ASP A 49 14.42 13.50 -5.57
C ASP A 49 13.12 12.71 -5.64
N LEU A 50 12.02 13.35 -6.06
CA LEU A 50 10.73 12.68 -6.22
C LEU A 50 10.76 11.64 -7.34
N ALA A 51 11.45 11.92 -8.44
CA ALA A 51 11.64 10.98 -9.54
C ALA A 51 12.51 9.79 -9.11
N ARG A 52 13.61 10.06 -8.39
CA ARG A 52 14.49 9.03 -7.83
C ARG A 52 13.77 8.14 -6.83
N LEU A 53 12.96 8.72 -5.93
CA LEU A 53 12.12 7.99 -4.98
C LEU A 53 11.09 7.10 -5.71
N SER A 54 10.42 7.64 -6.74
CA SER A 54 9.45 6.85 -7.51
C SER A 54 10.10 5.66 -8.20
N ALA A 55 11.24 5.87 -8.88
CA ALA A 55 12.00 4.80 -9.53
C ALA A 55 12.56 3.77 -8.54
N MET A 56 12.93 4.19 -7.32
CA MET A 56 13.33 3.29 -6.25
C MET A 56 12.15 2.44 -5.75
N LEU A 57 10.95 3.01 -5.66
CA LEU A 57 9.73 2.31 -5.28
C LEU A 57 9.23 1.33 -6.35
N ASP A 58 9.54 1.55 -7.63
CA ASP A 58 9.27 0.57 -8.69
C ASP A 58 10.02 -0.76 -8.45
N HIS A 59 11.12 -0.72 -7.68
CA HIS A 59 11.89 -1.89 -7.28
C HIS A 59 11.48 -2.46 -5.93
N VAL A 60 11.38 -1.60 -4.90
CA VAL A 60 11.12 -2.07 -3.52
C VAL A 60 9.63 -2.32 -3.24
N GLY A 61 8.74 -1.68 -4.02
CA GLY A 61 7.29 -1.81 -3.91
C GLY A 61 6.69 -0.93 -2.82
N VAL A 62 7.15 -1.06 -1.57
CA VAL A 62 6.62 -0.31 -0.42
C VAL A 62 7.74 0.15 0.52
N LEU A 63 7.45 1.20 1.30
CA LEU A 63 8.31 1.65 2.39
C LEU A 63 7.58 1.43 3.72
N GLN A 64 8.11 0.56 4.57
CA GLN A 64 7.58 0.38 5.92
C GLN A 64 7.74 1.67 6.73
N ILE A 65 6.72 2.01 7.50
CA ILE A 65 6.69 3.16 8.41
C ILE A 65 6.93 2.66 9.83
N ASP A 66 7.87 3.28 10.54
CA ASP A 66 8.07 3.05 11.97
C ASP A 66 8.16 4.38 12.73
N SER A 67 7.63 4.37 13.96
CA SER A 67 7.77 5.46 14.91
C SER A 67 9.12 5.51 15.63
N VAL A 68 9.97 4.48 15.54
CA VAL A 68 11.33 4.53 16.13
C VAL A 68 12.21 5.53 15.37
N ASN A 69 12.97 6.38 16.10
CA ASN A 69 13.85 7.41 15.53
C ASN A 69 15.16 7.64 16.30
N VAL A 70 15.86 6.57 16.72
CA VAL A 70 17.13 6.73 17.45
C VAL A 70 18.17 7.56 16.67
N LEU A 71 18.21 7.43 15.35
CA LEU A 71 19.05 8.23 14.44
C LEU A 71 18.18 9.11 13.53
N VAL A 72 17.39 8.43 12.69
CA VAL A 72 16.36 8.99 11.81
C VAL A 72 15.18 8.02 11.81
N ARG A 73 14.04 8.42 11.23
CA ARG A 73 12.90 7.50 11.09
C ARG A 73 13.29 6.34 10.17
N SER A 74 12.82 5.14 10.48
CA SER A 74 13.26 3.91 9.81
C SER A 74 13.13 3.97 8.29
N GLN A 75 12.07 4.60 7.76
CA GLN A 75 11.83 4.75 6.33
C GLN A 75 12.85 5.61 5.59
N GLU A 76 13.62 6.47 6.28
CA GLU A 76 14.67 7.29 5.64
C GLU A 76 15.90 6.46 5.28
N LEU A 77 16.22 5.43 6.08
CA LEU A 77 17.38 4.56 5.88
C LEU A 77 17.34 3.79 4.54
N PRO A 78 16.24 3.08 4.17
CA PRO A 78 16.18 2.36 2.90
C PRO A 78 16.16 3.30 1.68
N ILE A 79 15.68 4.53 1.83
CA ILE A 79 15.73 5.55 0.76
C ILE A 79 17.19 5.99 0.56
N PHE A 80 17.85 6.42 1.64
CA PHE A 80 19.24 6.87 1.58
C PHE A 80 20.18 5.78 1.03
N ALA A 81 19.99 4.53 1.43
CA ALA A 81 20.79 3.39 0.97
C ALA A 81 20.72 3.14 -0.55
N ARG A 82 19.72 3.70 -1.25
CA ARG A 82 19.50 3.48 -2.69
C ARG A 82 19.70 4.74 -3.53
N ILE A 83 19.12 5.85 -3.11
CA ILE A 83 19.16 7.10 -3.89
C ILE A 83 20.17 8.12 -3.31
N GLY A 84 20.85 7.79 -2.21
CA GLY A 84 21.82 8.67 -1.58
C GLY A 84 21.19 9.91 -0.95
N ASN A 85 21.93 11.02 -0.94
CA ASN A 85 21.44 12.29 -0.40
C ASN A 85 20.18 12.76 -1.14
N HIS A 86 19.17 13.16 -0.37
CA HIS A 86 17.88 13.62 -0.84
C HIS A 86 17.26 14.57 0.20
N ASP A 87 16.35 15.43 -0.25
CA ASP A 87 15.53 16.25 0.63
C ASP A 87 14.66 15.37 1.52
N ARG A 88 14.73 15.57 2.84
CA ARG A 88 13.96 14.80 3.83
C ARG A 88 12.45 14.96 3.69
N THR A 89 12.00 15.99 2.97
CA THR A 89 10.59 16.20 2.61
C THR A 89 10.15 15.40 1.39
N VAL A 90 11.03 14.64 0.71
CA VAL A 90 10.67 13.91 -0.52
C VAL A 90 9.48 12.96 -0.31
N VAL A 91 9.40 12.31 0.84
CA VAL A 91 8.31 11.39 1.18
C VAL A 91 7.01 12.14 1.44
N SER A 92 7.03 13.21 2.24
CA SER A 92 5.83 14.02 2.48
C SER A 92 5.34 14.67 1.19
N ASN A 93 6.26 15.14 0.34
CA ASN A 93 5.97 15.65 -1.00
C ASN A 93 5.36 14.59 -1.91
N ALA A 94 5.78 13.32 -1.81
CA ALA A 94 5.20 12.24 -2.58
C ALA A 94 3.76 11.92 -2.12
N VAL A 95 3.48 11.98 -0.82
CA VAL A 95 2.12 11.83 -0.28
C VAL A 95 1.23 13.00 -0.72
N THR A 96 1.68 14.26 -0.54
CA THR A 96 0.87 15.44 -0.91
C THR A 96 0.62 15.56 -2.41
N ARG A 97 1.50 15.01 -3.25
CA ARG A 97 1.32 14.93 -4.71
C ARG A 97 0.52 13.71 -5.16
N GLY A 98 -0.04 12.91 -4.24
CA GLY A 98 -0.84 11.73 -4.55
C GLY A 98 -0.05 10.64 -5.27
N LYS A 99 1.26 10.52 -4.99
CA LYS A 99 2.11 9.43 -5.49
C LYS A 99 2.13 8.25 -4.54
N LEU A 100 2.10 8.53 -3.24
CA LEU A 100 2.06 7.53 -2.16
C LEU A 100 0.83 7.71 -1.30
N PHE A 101 0.36 6.60 -0.72
CA PHE A 101 -0.62 6.59 0.36
C PHE A 101 -0.15 5.68 1.48
N GLU A 102 -0.63 5.96 2.68
CA GLU A 102 -0.35 5.13 3.85
C GLU A 102 -1.48 4.10 4.05
N TYR A 103 -1.12 2.82 4.22
CA TYR A 103 -2.06 1.77 4.59
C TYR A 103 -1.35 0.54 5.18
N TRP A 104 -2.14 -0.39 5.73
CA TRP A 104 -1.69 -1.71 6.17
C TRP A 104 -1.58 -2.69 5.00
N VAL A 105 -0.57 -2.47 4.16
CA VAL A 105 -0.25 -3.34 3.00
C VAL A 105 0.49 -4.59 3.49
N HIS A 106 1.79 -4.45 3.77
CA HIS A 106 2.61 -5.38 4.54
C HIS A 106 3.10 -4.62 5.77
N GLU A 107 2.43 -4.82 6.92
CA GLU A 107 2.50 -3.91 8.07
C GLU A 107 2.15 -2.46 7.68
N ALA A 108 2.44 -1.48 8.56
CA ALA A 108 2.24 -0.07 8.27
C ALA A 108 3.23 0.38 7.17
N SER A 109 2.72 0.79 6.02
CA SER A 109 3.53 1.10 4.85
C SER A 109 3.06 2.36 4.11
N LEU A 110 4.00 3.05 3.49
CA LEU A 110 3.79 3.94 2.34
C LEU A 110 3.88 3.11 1.06
N ALA A 111 2.82 3.12 0.26
CA ALA A 111 2.75 2.38 -1.00
C ALA A 111 2.39 3.32 -2.16
N PRO A 112 2.82 3.01 -3.39
CA PRO A 112 2.29 3.62 -4.61
C PRO A 112 0.76 3.61 -4.63
N VAL A 113 0.12 4.73 -4.98
CA VAL A 113 -1.35 4.88 -4.91
C VAL A 113 -2.13 3.89 -5.77
N ASP A 114 -1.52 3.29 -6.78
CA ASP A 114 -2.14 2.25 -7.61
C ASP A 114 -2.31 0.92 -6.86
N VAL A 115 -1.67 0.73 -5.70
CA VAL A 115 -1.91 -0.41 -4.80
C VAL A 115 -3.24 -0.27 -4.06
N HIS A 116 -3.79 0.95 -3.92
CA HIS A 116 -5.01 1.19 -3.15
C HIS A 116 -6.21 0.32 -3.60
N PRO A 117 -6.57 0.20 -4.89
CA PRO A 117 -7.64 -0.69 -5.33
C PRO A 117 -7.43 -2.16 -4.93
N LEU A 118 -6.17 -2.62 -4.92
CA LEU A 118 -5.80 -3.99 -4.49
C LEU A 118 -6.01 -4.23 -2.99
N MET A 119 -6.18 -3.16 -2.19
CA MET A 119 -6.37 -3.25 -0.74
C MET A 119 -7.84 -3.12 -0.32
N ARG A 120 -8.75 -2.75 -1.24
CA ARG A 120 -10.16 -2.50 -0.91
C ARG A 120 -10.90 -3.72 -0.36
N TRP A 121 -10.49 -4.94 -0.72
CA TRP A 121 -11.04 -6.16 -0.12
C TRP A 121 -10.71 -6.27 1.38
N LYS A 122 -9.55 -5.77 1.84
CA LYS A 122 -9.22 -5.67 3.27
C LYS A 122 -10.08 -4.58 3.93
N MET A 123 -10.20 -3.42 3.28
CA MET A 123 -10.97 -2.27 3.80
C MET A 123 -12.46 -2.60 3.99
N ALA A 124 -13.03 -3.42 3.12
CA ALA A 124 -14.43 -3.84 3.19
C ALA A 124 -14.72 -4.86 4.31
N ARG A 125 -13.69 -5.45 4.92
CA ARG A 125 -13.84 -6.49 5.95
C ARG A 125 -13.60 -5.91 7.35
N PRO A 126 -14.33 -6.39 8.38
CA PRO A 126 -13.98 -6.10 9.76
C PRO A 126 -12.55 -6.56 10.06
N HIS A 127 -11.70 -5.66 10.54
CA HIS A 127 -10.32 -6.00 10.89
C HIS A 127 -10.26 -6.64 12.29
N PRO A 128 -9.58 -7.78 12.49
CA PRO A 128 -9.57 -8.52 13.76
C PRO A 128 -9.19 -7.69 14.99
N TRP A 129 -8.30 -6.70 14.84
CA TRP A 129 -7.90 -5.81 15.94
C TRP A 129 -9.04 -4.99 16.54
N PHE A 130 -10.14 -4.83 15.82
CA PHE A 130 -11.30 -4.08 16.31
C PHE A 130 -12.41 -4.96 16.84
N GLY A 131 -12.48 -6.27 16.51
CA GLY A 131 -13.54 -7.15 17.00
C GLY A 131 -14.94 -6.53 16.87
N ASN A 132 -15.66 -6.40 17.99
CA ASN A 132 -16.98 -5.74 18.06
C ASN A 132 -16.93 -4.23 18.38
N TYR A 133 -15.77 -3.58 18.25
CA TYR A 133 -15.59 -2.17 18.63
C TYR A 133 -16.56 -1.25 17.88
N TYR A 134 -16.75 -1.43 16.57
CA TYR A 134 -17.68 -0.60 15.80
C TYR A 134 -19.12 -0.72 16.28
N SER A 135 -19.62 -1.94 16.51
CA SER A 135 -21.01 -2.10 16.97
C SER A 135 -21.24 -1.47 18.35
N ARG A 136 -20.24 -1.48 19.23
CA ARG A 136 -20.29 -0.85 20.55
C ARG A 136 -20.11 0.66 20.54
N ASN A 137 -19.40 1.21 19.54
CA ASN A 137 -18.99 2.61 19.49
C ASN A 137 -19.46 3.34 18.22
N LYS A 138 -20.49 2.82 17.54
CA LYS A 138 -20.97 3.33 16.25
C LYS A 138 -21.18 4.85 16.27
N SER A 139 -21.86 5.35 17.30
CA SER A 139 -22.12 6.79 17.43
C SER A 139 -20.85 7.63 17.51
N LEU A 140 -19.80 7.14 18.19
CA LEU A 140 -18.51 7.84 18.25
C LEU A 140 -17.80 7.81 16.88
N VAL A 141 -17.74 6.63 16.25
CA VAL A 141 -17.10 6.45 14.94
C VAL A 141 -17.76 7.34 13.88
N GLU A 142 -19.09 7.35 13.81
CA GLU A 142 -19.81 8.20 12.85
C GLU A 142 -19.66 9.69 13.15
N ARG A 143 -19.64 10.10 14.42
CA ARG A 143 -19.37 11.52 14.79
C ARG A 143 -17.97 11.95 14.34
N LEU A 144 -16.94 11.13 14.58
CA LEU A 144 -15.56 11.48 14.19
C LEU A 144 -15.39 11.46 12.68
N TYR A 145 -16.03 10.53 11.96
CA TYR A 145 -16.08 10.58 10.51
C TYR A 145 -16.75 11.87 10.00
N GLY A 146 -17.87 12.26 10.63
CA GLY A 146 -18.54 13.54 10.36
C GLY A 146 -17.61 14.74 10.57
N ARG A 147 -16.84 14.77 11.66
CA ARG A 147 -15.83 15.81 11.88
C ARG A 147 -14.77 15.88 10.78
N VAL A 148 -14.21 14.75 10.35
CA VAL A 148 -13.25 14.73 9.22
C VAL A 148 -13.89 15.29 7.95
N ARG A 149 -15.15 14.95 7.71
CA ARG A 149 -15.91 15.42 6.55
C ARG A 149 -16.19 16.92 6.62
N ASP A 150 -16.69 17.41 7.74
CA ASP A 150 -17.24 18.76 7.86
C ASP A 150 -16.17 19.79 8.24
N ASP A 151 -15.28 19.45 9.18
CA ASP A 151 -14.24 20.36 9.69
C ASP A 151 -12.94 20.26 8.88
N GLY A 152 -12.75 19.17 8.14
CA GLY A 152 -11.53 18.90 7.37
C GLY A 152 -10.53 17.98 8.09
N PRO A 153 -9.24 18.00 7.70
CA PRO A 153 -8.24 17.10 8.25
C PRO A 153 -8.06 17.29 9.75
N LEU A 154 -7.94 16.21 10.51
CA LEU A 154 -7.73 16.26 11.95
C LEU A 154 -6.76 15.19 12.44
N LYS A 155 -6.20 15.40 13.63
CA LYS A 155 -5.37 14.44 14.37
C LYS A 155 -6.14 13.86 15.53
N ALA A 156 -5.66 12.73 16.05
CA ALA A 156 -6.22 12.15 17.26
C ALA A 156 -6.14 13.08 18.49
N ALA A 157 -5.12 13.97 18.55
CA ALA A 157 -5.00 14.96 19.62
C ALA A 157 -6.16 15.98 19.60
N ASP A 158 -6.69 16.33 18.42
CA ASP A 158 -7.75 17.34 18.24
C ASP A 158 -9.14 16.83 18.65
N VAL A 159 -9.24 15.54 18.98
CA VAL A 159 -10.47 14.83 19.38
C VAL A 159 -10.26 14.00 20.65
N SER A 160 -9.13 14.18 21.33
CA SER A 160 -8.73 13.34 22.47
C SER A 160 -9.80 13.32 23.56
N MET A 161 -10.16 12.12 23.99
CA MET A 161 -11.10 11.87 25.10
C MET A 161 -10.37 11.37 26.35
N ARG A 162 -9.04 11.29 26.30
CA ARG A 162 -8.22 10.82 27.42
C ARG A 162 -8.40 11.70 28.66
N VAL A 163 -8.65 11.02 29.78
CA VAL A 163 -8.56 11.60 31.12
C VAL A 163 -7.35 10.96 31.83
N GLY A 164 -6.43 11.78 32.32
CA GLY A 164 -5.20 11.30 32.98
C GLY A 164 -4.00 11.11 32.04
N LYS A 165 -2.90 10.57 32.58
CA LYS A 165 -1.63 10.39 31.83
C LYS A 165 -1.71 9.18 30.91
N LYS A 166 -1.02 9.25 29.76
CA LYS A 166 -0.83 8.12 28.85
C LYS A 166 0.13 7.09 29.47
N GLY A 167 -0.24 5.82 29.41
CA GLY A 167 0.59 4.69 29.82
C GLY A 167 1.56 4.26 28.70
N THR A 168 1.42 3.03 28.22
CA THR A 168 2.27 2.48 27.16
C THR A 168 2.00 3.14 25.80
N TRP A 169 2.85 2.88 24.81
CA TRP A 169 2.63 3.42 23.45
C TRP A 169 1.30 2.96 22.83
N TRP A 170 0.83 1.76 23.22
CA TRP A 170 -0.42 1.14 22.77
C TRP A 170 -1.65 1.55 23.59
N ASP A 171 -1.46 2.38 24.62
CA ASP A 171 -2.56 3.00 25.33
C ASP A 171 -3.21 4.08 24.44
N TRP A 172 -4.17 3.65 23.63
CA TRP A 172 -5.00 4.52 22.80
C TRP A 172 -6.30 4.82 23.52
N ASP A 173 -6.72 6.09 23.47
CA ASP A 173 -8.06 6.45 23.90
C ASP A 173 -9.09 6.07 22.82
N ASP A 174 -10.37 6.19 23.15
CA ASP A 174 -11.45 5.82 22.24
C ASP A 174 -11.44 6.65 20.96
N ALA A 175 -11.06 7.93 21.02
CA ALA A 175 -10.98 8.78 19.85
C ALA A 175 -9.91 8.29 18.86
N LYS A 176 -8.69 7.98 19.34
CA LYS A 176 -7.64 7.38 18.51
C LYS A 176 -8.08 6.03 17.94
N ARG A 177 -8.72 5.18 18.75
CA ARG A 177 -9.17 3.86 18.31
C ARG A 177 -10.26 3.95 17.23
N ALA A 178 -11.18 4.90 17.34
CA ALA A 178 -12.19 5.17 16.32
C ALA A 178 -11.58 5.71 15.01
N LEU A 179 -10.59 6.61 15.08
CA LEU A 179 -9.88 7.07 13.88
C LEU A 179 -9.08 5.95 13.21
N GLU A 180 -8.43 5.08 13.99
CA GLU A 180 -7.79 3.89 13.41
C GLU A 180 -8.81 2.96 12.77
N TYR A 181 -9.97 2.74 13.38
CA TYR A 181 -11.02 1.93 12.77
C TYR A 181 -11.43 2.49 11.40
N LEU A 182 -11.68 3.81 11.32
CA LEU A 182 -12.02 4.49 10.06
C LEU A 182 -10.91 4.36 9.02
N PHE A 183 -9.65 4.48 9.46
CA PHE A 183 -8.47 4.32 8.59
C PHE A 183 -8.37 2.90 8.03
N TYR A 184 -8.54 1.90 8.89
CA TYR A 184 -8.55 0.49 8.49
C TYR A 184 -9.68 0.16 7.51
N ALA A 185 -10.87 0.70 7.76
CA ALA A 185 -12.04 0.56 6.90
C ALA A 185 -11.93 1.36 5.59
N GLY A 186 -10.82 2.08 5.36
CA GLY A 186 -10.63 2.91 4.16
C GLY A 186 -11.58 4.11 4.08
N ARG A 187 -12.26 4.46 5.18
CA ARG A 187 -13.18 5.61 5.25
C ARG A 187 -12.45 6.93 5.42
N VAL A 188 -11.24 6.89 5.98
CA VAL A 188 -10.29 8.00 6.03
C VAL A 188 -8.92 7.47 5.61
N THR A 189 -8.03 8.36 5.18
CA THR A 189 -6.63 8.06 4.87
C THR A 189 -5.69 9.06 5.51
N THR A 190 -4.38 8.84 5.38
CA THR A 190 -3.37 9.79 5.83
C THR A 190 -3.19 10.90 4.79
N ARG A 191 -3.49 12.14 5.15
CA ARG A 191 -3.14 13.32 4.35
C ARG A 191 -1.65 13.67 4.48
N ALA A 192 -1.15 13.60 5.70
CA ALA A 192 0.23 13.90 6.06
C ALA A 192 0.55 13.29 7.43
N ARG A 193 1.84 13.30 7.78
CA ARG A 193 2.28 13.15 9.16
C ARG A 193 2.91 14.46 9.62
N ASP A 194 2.52 14.90 10.82
CA ASP A 194 3.04 16.12 11.44
C ASP A 194 4.48 15.92 11.94
N SER A 195 5.10 16.99 12.46
CA SER A 195 6.46 16.97 13.00
C SER A 195 6.65 15.99 14.17
N ASP A 196 5.60 15.74 14.94
CA ASP A 196 5.55 14.73 16.01
C ASP A 196 5.25 13.31 15.47
N PHE A 197 5.16 13.17 14.15
CA PHE A 197 4.81 11.96 13.43
C PHE A 197 3.36 11.48 13.63
N ALA A 198 2.50 12.33 14.21
CA ALA A 198 1.07 12.04 14.31
C ALA A 198 0.44 12.01 12.92
N ARG A 199 -0.45 11.04 12.70
CA ARG A 199 -1.24 10.96 11.47
C ARG A 199 -2.29 12.06 11.43
N VAL A 200 -2.32 12.80 10.34
CA VAL A 200 -3.41 13.72 9.98
C VAL A 200 -4.37 12.94 9.09
N TYR A 201 -5.56 12.65 9.60
CA TYR A 201 -6.61 11.91 8.90
C TYR A 201 -7.42 12.86 8.02
N ASP A 202 -7.74 12.43 6.81
CA ASP A 202 -8.63 13.14 5.89
C ASP A 202 -9.43 12.13 5.04
N LEU A 203 -10.40 12.62 4.28
CA LEU A 203 -11.19 11.80 3.38
C LEU A 203 -10.35 11.29 2.19
N PRO A 204 -10.52 10.03 1.74
CA PRO A 204 -9.80 9.49 0.59
C PRO A 204 -9.94 10.37 -0.67
N GLU A 205 -11.12 10.94 -0.93
CA GLU A 205 -11.40 11.80 -2.08
C GLU A 205 -10.67 13.15 -2.07
N ARG A 206 -10.15 13.58 -0.91
CA ARG A 206 -9.35 14.81 -0.79
C ARG A 206 -7.85 14.57 -0.89
N VAL A 207 -7.41 13.31 -0.80
CA VAL A 207 -5.99 12.94 -0.73
C VAL A 207 -5.55 12.10 -1.93
N LEU A 208 -6.36 11.13 -2.34
CA LEU A 208 -6.01 10.20 -3.41
C LEU A 208 -6.41 10.79 -4.78
N PRO A 209 -5.62 10.53 -5.84
CA PRO A 209 -5.99 10.96 -7.19
C PRO A 209 -7.32 10.35 -7.65
N ALA A 210 -8.14 11.11 -8.38
CA ALA A 210 -9.42 10.65 -8.93
C ALA A 210 -9.31 9.30 -9.66
N LYS A 211 -8.30 9.14 -10.54
CA LYS A 211 -8.03 7.88 -11.25
C LYS A 211 -7.88 6.65 -10.35
N VAL A 212 -7.46 6.81 -9.09
CA VAL A 212 -7.30 5.73 -8.10
C VAL A 212 -8.62 5.44 -7.42
N LEU A 213 -9.45 6.45 -7.19
CA LEU A 213 -10.79 6.32 -6.62
C LEU A 213 -11.74 5.68 -7.64
N ASP A 214 -11.69 6.14 -8.89
CA ASP A 214 -12.51 5.70 -10.01
C ASP A 214 -12.10 4.33 -10.57
N ALA A 215 -10.92 3.83 -10.21
CA ALA A 215 -10.47 2.51 -10.60
C ALA A 215 -11.44 1.42 -10.09
N SER A 216 -11.68 0.41 -10.92
CA SER A 216 -12.49 -0.76 -10.52
C SER A 216 -11.85 -1.48 -9.34
N THR A 217 -12.66 -1.89 -8.37
CA THR A 217 -12.21 -2.78 -7.29
C THR A 217 -12.09 -4.21 -7.84
N PRO A 218 -10.88 -4.81 -7.91
CA PRO A 218 -10.74 -6.20 -8.33
C PRO A 218 -11.38 -7.15 -7.31
N SER A 219 -11.67 -8.37 -7.76
CA SER A 219 -12.03 -9.45 -6.83
C SER A 219 -10.89 -9.68 -5.83
N GLU A 220 -11.20 -10.21 -4.65
CA GLU A 220 -10.16 -10.52 -3.65
C GLU A 220 -9.13 -11.52 -4.19
N LEU A 221 -9.57 -12.48 -5.00
CA LEU A 221 -8.67 -13.44 -5.64
C LEU A 221 -7.69 -12.74 -6.58
N ASP A 222 -8.17 -11.86 -7.44
CA ASP A 222 -7.33 -11.14 -8.40
C ASP A 222 -6.43 -10.12 -7.71
N ALA A 223 -6.95 -9.44 -6.67
CA ALA A 223 -6.16 -8.55 -5.83
C ALA A 223 -4.98 -9.28 -5.17
N ARG A 224 -5.24 -10.44 -4.56
CA ARG A 224 -4.20 -11.26 -3.93
C ARG A 224 -3.21 -11.82 -4.96
N ARG A 225 -3.68 -12.26 -6.13
CA ARG A 225 -2.82 -12.73 -7.22
C ARG A 225 -1.87 -11.62 -7.68
N GLU A 226 -2.39 -10.41 -7.89
CA GLU A 226 -1.59 -9.26 -8.29
C GLU A 226 -0.60 -8.83 -7.19
N LEU A 227 -1.03 -8.81 -5.93
CA LEU A 227 -0.13 -8.52 -4.80
C LEU A 227 0.99 -9.57 -4.67
N LEU A 228 0.69 -10.85 -4.90
CA LEU A 228 1.69 -11.92 -4.91
C LEU A 228 2.67 -11.77 -6.08
N ARG A 229 2.17 -11.43 -7.27
CA ARG A 229 3.00 -11.15 -8.45
C ARG A 229 3.95 -9.98 -8.19
N ARG A 230 3.43 -8.87 -7.65
CA ARG A 230 4.26 -7.71 -7.24
C ARG A 230 5.28 -8.09 -6.18
N ALA A 231 4.88 -8.85 -5.17
CA ALA A 231 5.81 -9.34 -4.14
C ALA A 231 6.95 -10.17 -4.75
N ALA A 232 6.65 -11.05 -5.71
CA ALA A 232 7.67 -11.82 -6.42
C ALA A 232 8.62 -10.91 -7.22
N ASP A 233 8.10 -9.88 -7.91
CA ASP A 233 8.94 -8.89 -8.63
C ASP A 233 9.86 -8.12 -7.68
N HIS A 234 9.36 -7.70 -6.52
CA HIS A 234 10.11 -6.88 -5.55
C HIS A 234 11.10 -7.69 -4.70
N LEU A 235 10.77 -8.95 -4.38
CA LEU A 235 11.65 -9.84 -3.62
C LEU A 235 12.68 -10.55 -4.51
N GLY A 236 12.34 -10.77 -5.79
CA GLY A 236 13.17 -11.44 -6.78
C GLY A 236 13.24 -12.97 -6.62
N VAL A 237 13.29 -13.48 -5.39
CA VAL A 237 13.26 -14.91 -5.07
C VAL A 237 12.34 -15.15 -3.87
N ALA A 238 11.49 -16.17 -3.94
CA ALA A 238 10.59 -16.58 -2.86
C ALA A 238 10.39 -18.11 -2.86
N THR A 239 9.88 -18.66 -1.76
CA THR A 239 9.62 -20.10 -1.55
C THR A 239 8.14 -20.35 -1.30
#